data_AF-A0A356MJJ7-F1
#
_entry.id   AF-A0A356MJJ7-F1
#
_cell.length_a   1.000
_cell.length_b   1.000
_cell.length_c   1.000
_cell.angle_alpha   90.00
_cell.angle_beta   90.00
_cell.angle_gamma   90.00
#
_symmetry.space_group_name_H-M   'P 1'
#
loop_
_entity.id
_entity.type
_entity.pdbx_description
1 polymer ?
#
loop_
_entity_poly.entity_id
_entity_poly.type
_entity_poly.pdbx_seq_one_letter_code
_entity_poly.pdbx_strand_id
1 'polypeptide(L)'
;MADNELNESTNKFKNTGSNFSTVNAKVDFHLHSFGSSTRVNVDNISNKYGVTISEYQSDTDLHGGSHDGRGSTAQLFNDAKKNNVKILSITEHNTMASTAVLFNSLNEQIRTYNTDNNTTFPEYSFNRVIHRINGIDFIPGVEITCVIPGVLSQKNKPLKVHMLVYGAQFDSNSLFHRLLRAKHHNDLLRDQGLFKVIEKEYGVKFSDTLINKYVLERRKTTPGFGQFGVKDVLDFLNKSNITIGNVTTEELRKVLKGAPEPKRLQLNISDVIKIAHSAGGICILAHPNVNLDRVKLDLQPGTKKEDRLRLLNIGKKRVAKMLLSMELDGFEAAYNARTPEGSIVIRNAVKEMGMERQILYTGGSDNHINGDPNVKSRIGRTRFGEIHSSFMERFLSQIIKLDKAREQGKVTHRIYKYCPKQDIEDLVEKYENLAQAYQDEFHEGLSNYIDIIDQMAAEQASERDKTVKQYATYDQTLMFKNPTIYRVNVSPKQSTTEYDIDTSSDLHVTLENNEPNKH
;
A
#
# COMPACT_ATOMS: atom_id res chain seq x y z
N MET A 1 -59.46 1.31 36.73
CA MET A 1 -59.85 1.78 35.38
C MET A 1 -58.61 2.42 34.76
N ALA A 2 -57.91 1.89 33.78
CA ALA A 2 -57.77 0.60 33.09
C ALA A 2 -56.42 0.79 32.32
N ASP A 3 -55.40 -0.03 32.51
CA ASP A 3 -55.08 -1.26 31.74
C ASP A 3 -54.94 -1.11 30.22
N ASN A 4 -53.86 -1.72 29.73
CA ASN A 4 -53.64 -2.36 28.42
C ASN A 4 -53.28 -1.51 27.19
N GLU A 5 -52.09 -1.77 26.64
CA GLU A 5 -51.85 -2.64 25.46
C GLU A 5 -50.64 -2.14 24.64
N LEU A 6 -49.59 -2.95 24.54
CA LEU A 6 -48.62 -2.86 23.44
C LEU A 6 -48.12 -4.27 23.14
N ASN A 7 -48.80 -4.88 22.17
CA ASN A 7 -48.52 -6.19 21.61
C ASN A 7 -47.42 -6.12 20.54
N GLU A 8 -46.52 -7.09 20.67
CA GLU A 8 -45.80 -7.87 19.66
C GLU A 8 -45.89 -7.46 18.17
N SER A 9 -44.71 -7.30 17.55
CA SER A 9 -44.47 -7.87 16.23
C SER A 9 -43.01 -8.29 16.08
N THR A 10 -42.72 -9.53 16.44
CA THR A 10 -41.53 -10.27 16.03
C THR A 10 -41.56 -10.49 14.52
N ASN A 11 -40.54 -10.02 13.79
CA ASN A 11 -40.32 -10.45 12.42
C ASN A 11 -38.94 -11.08 12.23
N LYS A 12 -39.02 -12.35 11.81
CA LYS A 12 -37.95 -13.30 11.50
C LYS A 12 -37.02 -12.75 10.42
N PHE A 13 -35.75 -12.53 10.74
CA PHE A 13 -34.70 -12.55 9.72
C PHE A 13 -34.13 -13.96 9.61
N LYS A 14 -34.40 -14.58 8.46
CA LYS A 14 -33.80 -15.84 8.05
C LYS A 14 -32.30 -15.65 7.88
N ASN A 15 -31.56 -16.44 8.65
CA ASN A 15 -30.14 -16.66 8.55
C ASN A 15 -29.81 -17.25 7.16
N THR A 16 -29.28 -16.44 6.24
CA THR A 16 -28.57 -16.95 5.06
C THR A 16 -27.09 -17.03 5.42
N GLY A 17 -26.69 -18.23 5.87
CA GLY A 17 -25.31 -18.52 6.20
C GLY A 17 -24.40 -18.37 4.98
N SER A 18 -23.51 -17.39 5.04
CA SER A 18 -22.24 -17.46 4.33
C SER A 18 -21.20 -17.98 5.33
N ASN A 19 -20.79 -19.23 5.14
CA ASN A 19 -19.68 -19.83 5.84
C ASN A 19 -18.40 -19.07 5.48
N PHE A 20 -18.05 -18.06 6.27
CA PHE A 20 -16.70 -17.55 6.33
C PHE A 20 -15.84 -18.59 7.04
N SER A 21 -15.06 -19.36 6.29
CA SER A 21 -13.87 -20.01 6.84
C SER A 21 -12.82 -18.93 7.09
N THR A 22 -12.97 -18.17 8.18
CA THR A 22 -11.78 -17.63 8.84
C THR A 22 -10.94 -18.84 9.20
N VAL A 23 -9.81 -19.02 8.50
CA VAL A 23 -8.75 -19.89 8.97
C VAL A 23 -8.22 -19.21 10.24
N ASN A 24 -8.91 -19.45 11.35
CA ASN A 24 -8.41 -19.22 12.69
C ASN A 24 -7.29 -20.24 12.86
N ALA A 25 -6.11 -19.92 12.32
CA ALA A 25 -4.90 -20.50 12.88
C ALA A 25 -4.90 -20.05 14.34
N LYS A 26 -5.36 -20.92 15.24
CA LYS A 26 -5.14 -20.79 16.68
C LYS A 26 -3.63 -20.76 16.85
N VAL A 27 -3.09 -19.56 16.89
CA VAL A 27 -1.74 -19.34 17.36
C VAL A 27 -1.91 -19.30 18.86
N ASP A 28 -1.61 -20.42 19.51
CA ASP A 28 -1.48 -20.47 20.96
C ASP A 28 -0.27 -19.60 21.30
N PHE A 29 -0.52 -18.31 21.55
CA PHE A 29 0.41 -17.51 22.33
C PHE A 29 0.38 -18.12 23.72
N HIS A 30 1.34 -18.99 24.01
CA HIS A 30 1.53 -19.45 25.37
C HIS A 30 1.80 -18.21 26.22
N LEU A 31 0.78 -17.81 26.99
CA LEU A 31 0.88 -16.86 28.09
C LEU A 31 1.78 -17.51 29.16
N HIS A 32 3.08 -17.64 28.88
CA HIS A 32 4.06 -17.99 29.89
C HIS A 32 3.98 -16.92 30.96
N SER A 33 3.96 -17.32 32.23
CA SER A 33 3.89 -16.47 33.42
C SER A 33 4.56 -15.12 33.15
N PHE A 34 3.75 -14.09 32.90
CA PHE A 34 4.26 -12.73 32.70
C PHE A 34 4.81 -12.33 34.06
N GLY A 35 6.12 -12.55 34.25
CA GLY A 35 6.83 -12.04 35.41
C GLY A 35 6.53 -10.56 35.50
N SER A 36 6.02 -10.13 36.65
CA SER A 36 5.73 -8.74 37.02
C SER A 36 6.62 -7.77 36.24
N SER A 37 6.01 -6.85 35.49
CA SER A 37 6.63 -5.80 34.67
C SER A 37 7.95 -5.30 35.27
N THR A 38 9.05 -5.98 34.97
CA THR A 38 10.33 -5.67 35.59
C THR A 38 10.95 -4.59 34.74
N ARG A 39 11.06 -3.41 35.32
CA ARG A 39 11.61 -2.16 34.77
C ARG A 39 12.78 -2.40 33.80
N VAL A 40 12.76 -1.69 32.67
CA VAL A 40 13.90 -1.58 31.75
C VAL A 40 14.78 -0.44 32.26
N ASN A 41 15.86 -0.78 32.96
CA ASN A 41 16.93 0.18 33.27
C ASN A 41 18.01 0.06 32.18
N VAL A 42 18.40 1.19 31.58
CA VAL A 42 19.28 1.23 30.39
C VAL A 42 20.67 0.69 30.74
N ASP A 43 21.14 0.96 31.95
CA ASP A 43 22.40 0.43 32.49
C ASP A 43 22.35 -1.09 32.78
N ASN A 44 21.17 -1.72 32.67
CA ASN A 44 20.94 -3.15 32.91
C ASN A 44 20.51 -3.93 31.65
N ILE A 45 20.52 -3.36 30.44
CA ILE A 45 20.15 -4.15 29.26
C ILE A 45 21.17 -5.28 29.00
N SER A 46 22.46 -5.04 29.19
CA SER A 46 23.47 -6.11 29.11
C SER A 46 23.36 -7.09 30.29
N ASN A 47 23.18 -6.59 31.52
CA ASN A 47 23.22 -7.41 32.74
C ASN A 47 21.93 -8.20 33.00
N LYS A 48 20.76 -7.69 32.62
CA LYS A 48 19.45 -8.35 32.84
C LYS A 48 19.16 -9.40 31.79
N TYR A 49 19.66 -9.21 30.57
CA TYR A 49 19.44 -10.16 29.47
C TYR A 49 20.64 -11.08 29.25
N GLY A 50 21.82 -10.79 29.82
CA GLY A 50 23.03 -11.60 29.63
C GLY A 50 23.52 -11.62 28.18
N VAL A 51 23.03 -10.70 27.34
CA VAL A 51 23.32 -10.62 25.91
C VAL A 51 24.11 -9.35 25.65
N THR A 52 25.33 -9.49 25.14
CA THR A 52 26.12 -8.38 24.60
C THR A 52 25.41 -7.81 23.37
N ILE A 53 25.33 -6.49 23.24
CA ILE A 53 24.54 -5.81 22.18
C ILE A 53 25.05 -6.14 20.77
N SER A 54 26.28 -6.67 20.66
CA SER A 54 26.84 -7.30 19.45
C SER A 54 26.05 -8.49 18.91
N GLU A 55 25.11 -9.08 19.69
CA GLU A 55 24.29 -10.23 19.30
C GLU A 55 22.81 -9.89 19.01
N TYR A 56 22.41 -8.61 19.11
CA TYR A 56 21.03 -8.21 18.84
C TYR A 56 20.73 -8.26 17.34
N GLN A 57 20.14 -9.36 16.90
CA GLN A 57 19.45 -9.43 15.62
C GLN A 57 18.17 -8.61 15.75
N SER A 58 18.05 -7.55 14.93
CA SER A 58 16.87 -6.71 14.87
C SER A 58 16.32 -6.68 13.45
N ASP A 59 15.03 -6.42 13.33
CA ASP A 59 14.41 -6.15 12.04
C ASP A 59 13.33 -5.09 12.22
N THR A 60 13.70 -3.85 11.93
CA THR A 60 12.86 -2.68 12.19
C THR A 60 12.11 -2.19 10.95
N ASP A 61 12.20 -2.89 9.81
CA ASP A 61 11.44 -2.57 8.60
C ASP A 61 10.85 -3.85 7.98
N LEU A 62 9.56 -4.10 8.25
CA LEU A 62 8.83 -5.30 7.85
C LEU A 62 7.40 -5.00 7.46
N HIS A 63 6.92 -5.66 6.41
CA HIS A 63 5.56 -5.48 5.92
C HIS A 63 4.69 -6.68 6.29
N GLY A 64 3.53 -6.39 6.89
CA GLY A 64 2.52 -7.38 7.23
C GLY A 64 1.49 -7.61 6.13
N GLY A 65 0.65 -8.61 6.34
CA GLY A 65 -0.42 -9.03 5.45
C GLY A 65 -1.59 -8.06 5.30
N SER A 66 -1.52 -6.85 5.86
CA SER A 66 -2.58 -5.85 5.70
C SER A 66 -2.28 -4.83 4.60
N HIS A 67 -1.01 -4.75 4.16
CA HIS A 67 -0.63 -3.94 3.02
C HIS A 67 -0.03 -4.81 1.91
N ASP A 68 1.29 -4.77 1.70
CA ASP A 68 2.00 -5.40 0.58
C ASP A 68 3.01 -6.47 1.02
N GLY A 69 3.04 -6.75 2.33
CA GLY A 69 3.57 -7.97 2.88
C GLY A 69 2.58 -9.12 2.73
N ARG A 70 3.07 -10.37 2.71
CA ARG A 70 2.21 -11.58 2.67
C ARG A 70 2.12 -12.36 3.98
N GLY A 71 3.01 -12.09 4.93
CA GLY A 71 3.01 -12.79 6.22
C GLY A 71 1.91 -12.27 7.14
N SER A 72 1.17 -13.18 7.79
CA SER A 72 0.37 -12.78 8.96
C SER A 72 1.30 -12.27 10.07
N THR A 73 0.79 -11.44 10.98
CA THR A 73 1.59 -10.96 12.12
C THR A 73 2.18 -12.13 12.91
N ALA A 74 1.39 -13.17 13.18
CA ALA A 74 1.89 -14.37 13.83
C ALA A 74 3.02 -15.07 13.06
N GLN A 75 2.92 -15.16 11.74
CA GLN A 75 4.00 -15.72 10.91
C GLN A 75 5.27 -14.86 11.01
N LEU A 76 5.16 -13.53 10.98
CA LEU A 76 6.31 -12.63 11.13
C LEU A 76 7.02 -12.85 12.48
N PHE A 77 6.29 -12.98 13.58
CA PHE A 77 6.86 -13.26 14.90
C PHE A 77 7.51 -14.67 14.98
N ASN A 78 6.89 -15.68 14.36
CA ASN A 78 7.46 -17.03 14.30
C ASN A 78 8.76 -17.06 13.50
N ASP A 79 8.79 -16.38 12.36
CA ASP A 79 9.99 -16.23 11.54
C ASP A 79 11.07 -15.43 12.28
N ALA A 80 10.70 -14.34 12.95
CA ALA A 80 11.60 -13.55 13.79
C ALA A 80 12.23 -14.44 14.89
N LYS A 81 11.43 -15.24 15.60
CA LYS A 81 11.91 -16.18 16.62
C LYS A 81 12.85 -17.23 16.04
N LYS A 82 12.51 -17.83 14.89
CA LYS A 82 13.36 -18.81 14.18
C LYS A 82 14.71 -18.21 13.76
N ASN A 83 14.72 -16.93 13.39
CA ASN A 83 15.94 -16.20 13.03
C ASN A 83 16.57 -15.47 14.23
N ASN A 84 16.17 -15.81 15.47
CA ASN A 84 16.69 -15.25 16.72
C ASN A 84 16.66 -13.70 16.80
N VAL A 85 15.72 -13.09 16.07
CA VAL A 85 15.44 -11.65 16.14
C VAL A 85 14.89 -11.30 17.52
N LYS A 86 15.50 -10.31 18.15
CA LYS A 86 15.16 -9.79 19.48
C LYS A 86 14.31 -8.54 19.43
N ILE A 87 14.45 -7.74 18.37
CA ILE A 87 13.70 -6.51 18.17
C ILE A 87 13.00 -6.56 16.82
N LEU A 88 11.70 -6.32 16.82
CA LEU A 88 10.86 -6.37 15.63
C LEU A 88 10.03 -5.10 15.51
N SER A 89 9.91 -4.57 14.31
CA SER A 89 8.89 -3.57 13.99
C SER A 89 8.16 -3.99 12.72
N ILE A 90 6.84 -3.86 12.72
CA ILE A 90 6.03 -3.94 11.51
C ILE A 90 5.80 -2.49 11.08
N THR A 91 6.19 -2.13 9.87
CA THR A 91 6.26 -0.76 9.32
C THR A 91 5.48 -0.67 8.03
N GLU A 92 4.21 -1.05 8.07
CA GLU A 92 3.41 -1.08 6.85
C GLU A 92 3.26 0.29 6.20
N HIS A 93 3.11 0.22 4.89
CA HIS A 93 2.94 1.34 4.00
C HIS A 93 1.68 2.18 4.32
N ASN A 94 1.86 3.40 4.83
CA ASN A 94 0.83 4.39 5.20
C ASN A 94 -0.29 3.87 6.14
N THR A 95 -0.11 2.74 6.82
CA THR A 95 -1.16 2.13 7.68
C THR A 95 -0.56 1.39 8.86
N MET A 96 -1.38 1.18 9.89
CA MET A 96 -1.05 0.42 11.10
C MET A 96 -1.92 -0.83 11.26
N ALA A 97 -2.59 -1.26 10.18
CA ALA A 97 -3.66 -2.25 10.28
C ALA A 97 -3.16 -3.61 10.81
N SER A 98 -1.98 -4.10 10.41
CA SER A 98 -1.44 -5.33 11.00
C SER A 98 -1.13 -5.18 12.49
N THR A 99 -0.57 -4.04 12.90
CA THR A 99 -0.29 -3.78 14.31
C THR A 99 -1.57 -3.71 15.14
N ALA A 100 -2.63 -3.08 14.61
CA ALA A 100 -3.94 -3.04 15.25
C ALA A 100 -4.56 -4.44 15.38
N VAL A 101 -4.48 -5.28 14.34
CA VAL A 101 -4.93 -6.67 14.37
C VAL A 101 -4.16 -7.48 15.42
N LEU A 102 -2.83 -7.30 15.50
CA LEU A 102 -2.00 -7.95 16.51
C LEU A 102 -2.45 -7.58 17.93
N PHE A 103 -2.60 -6.29 18.23
CA PHE A 103 -2.99 -5.84 19.57
C PHE A 103 -4.41 -6.28 19.94
N ASN A 104 -5.36 -6.21 19.01
CA ASN A 104 -6.72 -6.69 19.26
C ASN A 104 -6.75 -8.18 19.60
N SER A 105 -6.02 -9.01 18.83
CA SER A 105 -5.94 -10.46 19.07
C SER A 105 -5.29 -10.78 20.42
N LEU A 106 -4.21 -10.08 20.78
CA LEU A 106 -3.55 -10.27 22.08
C LEU A 106 -4.43 -9.80 23.25
N ASN A 107 -5.15 -8.69 23.10
CA ASN A 107 -6.03 -8.17 24.15
C ASN A 107 -7.25 -9.06 24.36
N GLU A 108 -7.78 -9.67 23.30
CA GLU A 108 -8.84 -10.67 23.43
C GLU A 108 -8.36 -11.89 24.24
N GLN A 109 -7.15 -12.40 23.97
CA GLN A 109 -6.57 -13.50 24.74
C GLN A 109 -6.34 -13.13 26.21
N ILE A 110 -5.86 -11.91 26.48
CA ILE A 110 -5.70 -11.39 27.84
C ILE A 110 -7.05 -11.31 28.57
N ARG A 111 -8.10 -10.79 27.92
CA ARG A 111 -9.44 -10.70 28.52
C ARG A 111 -10.02 -12.07 28.86
N THR A 112 -9.88 -13.05 27.97
CA THR A 112 -10.29 -14.44 28.23
C THR A 112 -9.52 -15.01 29.41
N TYR A 113 -8.19 -14.88 29.42
CA TYR A 113 -7.36 -15.36 30.53
C TYR A 113 -7.70 -14.71 31.87
N ASN A 114 -7.89 -13.39 31.89
CA ASN A 114 -8.31 -12.63 33.06
C ASN A 114 -9.63 -13.15 33.62
N THR A 115 -10.59 -13.42 32.74
CA THR A 115 -11.91 -13.95 33.09
C THR A 115 -11.81 -15.36 33.66
N ASP A 116 -11.13 -16.27 32.95
CA ASP A 116 -11.03 -17.69 33.31
C ASP A 116 -10.26 -17.91 34.62
N ASN A 117 -9.31 -17.03 34.95
CA ASN A 117 -8.41 -17.19 36.10
C ASN A 117 -8.66 -16.17 37.22
N ASN A 118 -9.65 -15.28 37.08
CA ASN A 118 -9.90 -14.16 38.00
C ASN A 118 -8.63 -13.32 38.27
N THR A 119 -7.95 -12.90 37.19
CA THR A 119 -6.72 -12.09 37.22
C THR A 119 -6.89 -10.77 36.47
N THR A 120 -5.94 -9.85 36.63
CA THR A 120 -5.96 -8.52 35.98
C THR A 120 -4.63 -8.22 35.29
N PHE A 121 -4.38 -8.86 34.15
CA PHE A 121 -3.26 -8.51 33.29
C PHE A 121 -3.57 -7.25 32.47
N PRO A 122 -2.58 -6.34 32.30
CA PRO A 122 -2.75 -5.13 31.51
C PRO A 122 -2.85 -5.45 30.02
N GLU A 123 -3.77 -4.77 29.32
CA GLU A 123 -3.90 -4.87 27.87
C GLU A 123 -2.74 -4.16 27.14
N TYR A 124 -2.44 -4.64 25.93
CA TYR A 124 -1.57 -3.94 24.98
C TYR A 124 -2.23 -2.63 24.53
N SER A 125 -1.43 -1.56 24.48
CA SER A 125 -1.89 -0.22 24.15
C SER A 125 -0.87 0.52 23.29
N PHE A 126 -1.35 1.27 22.29
CA PHE A 126 -0.54 2.20 21.51
C PHE A 126 0.08 3.34 22.33
N ASN A 127 -0.28 3.48 23.61
CA ASN A 127 0.35 4.41 24.53
C ASN A 127 1.75 3.93 24.98
N ARG A 128 2.08 2.65 24.79
CA ARG A 128 3.43 2.11 24.96
C ARG A 128 4.18 2.18 23.64
N VAL A 129 5.49 2.35 23.73
CA VAL A 129 6.39 2.41 22.58
C VAL A 129 7.02 1.04 22.32
N ILE A 130 7.18 0.23 23.36
CA ILE A 130 7.82 -1.08 23.29
C ILE A 130 6.98 -2.12 24.02
N HIS A 131 6.85 -3.29 23.40
CA HIS A 131 6.04 -4.41 23.89
C HIS A 131 6.85 -5.70 23.88
N ARG A 132 6.71 -6.55 24.89
CA ARG A 132 7.36 -7.86 24.90
C ARG A 132 6.37 -8.93 24.44
N ILE A 133 6.54 -9.46 23.24
CA ILE A 133 5.65 -10.48 22.65
C ILE A 133 6.48 -11.72 22.30
N ASN A 134 6.18 -12.87 22.92
CA ASN A 134 6.89 -14.14 22.69
C ASN A 134 8.43 -14.06 22.84
N GLY A 135 8.91 -13.23 23.77
CA GLY A 135 10.35 -13.02 23.99
C GLY A 135 11.02 -12.06 23.00
N ILE A 136 10.25 -11.40 22.14
CA ILE A 136 10.69 -10.40 21.18
C ILE A 136 10.20 -9.03 21.64
N ASP A 137 11.08 -8.04 21.60
CA ASP A 137 10.72 -6.64 21.83
C ASP A 137 10.15 -6.04 20.54
N PHE A 138 8.86 -5.78 20.54
CA PHE A 138 8.11 -5.22 19.43
C PHE A 138 7.96 -3.71 19.59
N ILE A 139 8.32 -2.96 18.56
CA ILE A 139 8.18 -1.51 18.47
C ILE A 139 7.14 -1.23 17.36
N PRO A 140 5.99 -0.60 17.65
CA PRO A 140 5.06 -0.19 16.62
C PRO A 140 5.69 0.85 15.68
N GLY A 141 5.56 0.65 14.37
CA GLY A 141 6.03 1.61 13.38
C GLY A 141 5.16 1.65 12.13
N VAL A 142 5.38 2.65 11.27
CA VAL A 142 4.71 2.81 9.97
C VAL A 142 5.73 3.30 8.95
N GLU A 143 5.64 2.86 7.70
CA GLU A 143 6.41 3.43 6.60
C GLU A 143 5.54 4.38 5.77
N ILE A 144 5.87 5.67 5.80
CA ILE A 144 5.08 6.71 5.14
C ILE A 144 5.71 7.08 3.80
N THR A 145 4.91 6.98 2.74
CA THR A 145 5.24 7.56 1.43
C THR A 145 5.10 9.08 1.47
N CYS A 146 6.19 9.79 1.21
CA CYS A 146 6.22 11.25 1.12
C CYS A 146 7.09 11.72 -0.06
N VAL A 147 7.11 13.03 -0.29
CA VAL A 147 7.97 13.70 -1.27
C VAL A 147 8.85 14.72 -0.57
N ILE A 148 10.01 14.97 -1.17
CA ILE A 148 10.91 16.04 -0.77
C ILE A 148 10.69 17.24 -1.70
N PRO A 149 10.06 18.34 -1.24
CA PRO A 149 9.85 19.52 -2.07
C PRO A 149 11.17 20.09 -2.58
N GLY A 150 11.17 20.60 -3.81
CA GLY A 150 12.34 21.21 -4.43
C GLY A 150 13.45 20.23 -4.86
N VAL A 151 13.34 18.94 -4.53
CA VAL A 151 14.25 17.90 -5.02
C VAL A 151 13.55 17.11 -6.09
N LEU A 152 14.10 17.11 -7.31
CA LEU A 152 13.53 16.38 -8.43
C LEU A 152 14.13 14.98 -8.52
N SER A 153 13.32 14.05 -9.01
CA SER A 153 13.75 12.74 -9.47
C SER A 153 14.23 12.79 -10.92
N GLN A 154 14.91 11.74 -11.38
CA GLN A 154 15.33 11.58 -12.79
C GLN A 154 14.17 11.75 -13.79
N LYS A 155 12.91 11.60 -13.36
CA LYS A 155 11.70 11.82 -14.17
C LYS A 155 11.14 13.24 -14.10
N ASN A 156 11.89 14.22 -13.59
CA ASN A 156 11.45 15.61 -13.36
C ASN A 156 10.21 15.74 -12.44
N LYS A 157 9.94 14.75 -11.60
CA LYS A 157 8.87 14.80 -10.58
C LYS A 157 9.49 15.02 -9.19
N PRO A 158 8.79 15.61 -8.21
CA PRO A 158 9.25 15.65 -6.82
C PRO A 158 9.76 14.27 -6.36
N LEU A 159 10.88 14.26 -5.65
CA LEU A 159 11.53 13.03 -5.24
C LEU A 159 10.68 12.33 -4.18
N LYS A 160 10.04 11.23 -4.57
CA LYS A 160 9.37 10.33 -3.65
C LYS A 160 10.40 9.63 -2.76
N VAL A 161 10.15 9.60 -1.48
CA VAL A 161 10.92 8.86 -0.47
C VAL A 161 9.97 8.17 0.50
N HIS A 162 10.50 7.24 1.27
CA HIS A 162 9.73 6.60 2.35
C HIS A 162 10.38 6.92 3.70
N MET A 163 9.56 7.12 4.71
CA MET A 163 9.99 7.47 6.06
C MET A 163 9.38 6.51 7.07
N LEU A 164 10.22 5.85 7.85
CA LEU A 164 9.81 5.01 8.98
C LEU A 164 9.52 5.93 10.16
N VAL A 165 8.35 5.78 10.77
CA VAL A 165 8.00 6.48 12.00
C VAL A 165 7.76 5.45 13.09
N TYR A 166 8.61 5.48 14.11
CA TYR A 166 8.53 4.57 15.24
C TYR A 166 7.91 5.24 16.44
N GLY A 167 7.08 4.48 17.16
CA GLY A 167 6.68 4.88 18.47
C GLY A 167 5.83 6.14 18.52
N ALA A 168 5.18 6.58 17.44
CA ALA A 168 4.22 7.69 17.51
C ALA A 168 2.98 7.33 18.35
N GLN A 169 2.19 8.33 18.76
CA GLN A 169 0.86 8.09 19.33
C GLN A 169 -0.11 7.79 18.19
N PHE A 170 -0.66 6.58 18.23
CA PHE A 170 -1.56 6.05 17.19
C PHE A 170 -3.01 5.95 17.67
N ASP A 171 -3.38 6.64 18.74
CA ASP A 171 -4.78 6.70 19.14
C ASP A 171 -5.63 7.28 17.99
N SER A 172 -6.89 6.85 17.90
CA SER A 172 -7.76 7.18 16.78
C SER A 172 -8.02 8.68 16.60
N ASN A 173 -7.76 9.47 17.64
CA ASN A 173 -7.98 10.91 17.68
C ASN A 173 -6.66 11.70 17.48
N SER A 174 -5.52 11.02 17.41
CA SER A 174 -4.23 11.64 17.21
C SER A 174 -4.15 12.27 15.82
N LEU A 175 -3.52 13.44 15.74
CA LEU A 175 -3.29 14.16 14.48
C LEU A 175 -2.49 13.31 13.49
N PHE A 176 -1.56 12.50 14.00
CA PHE A 176 -0.77 11.59 13.18
C PHE A 176 -1.62 10.43 12.62
N HIS A 177 -2.52 9.86 13.42
CA HIS A 177 -3.42 8.82 12.94
C HIS A 177 -4.41 9.35 11.88
N ARG A 178 -4.91 10.57 12.07
CA ARG A 178 -5.73 11.28 11.05
C ARG A 178 -4.99 11.44 9.72
N LEU A 179 -3.74 11.90 9.74
CA LEU A 179 -2.88 11.98 8.55
C LEU A 179 -2.74 10.63 7.84
N LEU A 180 -2.44 9.55 8.59
CA LEU A 180 -2.32 8.20 8.04
C LEU A 180 -3.64 7.74 7.40
N ARG A 181 -4.78 7.99 8.06
CA ARG A 181 -6.11 7.65 7.52
C ARG A 181 -6.38 8.37 6.21
N ALA A 182 -6.17 9.70 6.16
CA ALA A 182 -6.35 10.49 4.94
C ALA A 182 -5.48 9.95 3.80
N LYS A 183 -4.20 9.65 4.09
CA LYS A 183 -3.27 9.12 3.10
C LYS A 183 -3.64 7.72 2.61
N HIS A 184 -3.95 6.81 3.52
CA HIS A 184 -4.33 5.44 3.20
C HIS A 184 -5.63 5.39 2.40
N HIS A 185 -6.63 6.18 2.82
CA HIS A 185 -7.91 6.28 2.16
C HIS A 185 -7.78 6.83 0.73
N ASN A 186 -7.03 7.93 0.54
CA ASN A 186 -6.76 8.45 -0.80
C ASN A 186 -6.04 7.41 -1.68
N ASP A 187 -5.07 6.67 -1.13
CA ASP A 187 -4.41 5.61 -1.88
C ASP A 187 -5.42 4.52 -2.32
N LEU A 188 -6.36 4.12 -1.45
CA LEU A 188 -7.40 3.13 -1.79
C LEU A 188 -8.36 3.65 -2.86
N LEU A 189 -8.85 4.89 -2.71
CA LEU A 189 -9.72 5.55 -3.69
C LEU A 189 -9.06 5.64 -5.05
N ARG A 190 -7.75 5.95 -5.10
CA ARG A 190 -7.00 6.00 -6.36
C ARG A 190 -6.96 4.64 -7.07
N ASP A 191 -6.81 3.55 -6.34
CA ASP A 191 -6.80 2.21 -6.93
C ASP A 191 -8.22 1.76 -7.34
N GLN A 192 -9.25 2.16 -6.58
CA GLN A 192 -10.67 1.93 -6.92
C GLN A 192 -11.11 2.75 -8.15
N GLY A 193 -10.58 3.96 -8.32
CA GLY A 193 -10.95 4.88 -9.39
C GLY A 193 -10.72 4.30 -10.78
N LEU A 194 -9.73 3.41 -10.95
CA LEU A 194 -9.50 2.71 -12.21
C LEU A 194 -10.71 1.84 -12.61
N PHE A 195 -11.40 1.23 -11.66
CA PHE A 195 -12.61 0.46 -11.95
C PHE A 195 -13.78 1.36 -12.32
N LYS A 196 -13.88 2.55 -11.70
CA LYS A 196 -14.92 3.54 -12.04
C LYS A 196 -14.75 4.11 -13.45
N VAL A 197 -13.52 4.24 -13.93
CA VAL A 197 -13.24 4.55 -15.33
C VAL A 197 -13.83 3.48 -16.27
N ILE A 198 -13.65 2.20 -15.93
CA ILE A 198 -14.16 1.08 -16.74
C ILE A 198 -15.68 0.95 -16.67
N GLU A 199 -16.28 1.08 -15.48
CA GLU A 199 -17.73 1.10 -15.31
C GLU A 199 -18.39 2.06 -16.29
N LYS A 200 -17.81 3.25 -16.33
CA LYS A 200 -18.28 4.32 -17.18
C LYS A 200 -18.04 4.07 -18.66
N GLU A 201 -16.80 3.80 -19.06
CA GLU A 201 -16.43 3.64 -20.48
C GLU A 201 -17.28 2.57 -21.18
N TYR A 202 -17.63 1.50 -20.45
CA TYR A 202 -18.34 0.36 -21.01
C TYR A 202 -19.79 0.23 -20.56
N GLY A 203 -20.32 1.21 -19.81
CA GLY A 203 -21.69 1.17 -19.29
C GLY A 203 -21.96 -0.04 -18.38
N VAL A 204 -20.94 -0.52 -17.66
CA VAL A 204 -21.07 -1.64 -16.71
C VAL A 204 -21.08 -1.11 -15.28
N LYS A 205 -21.70 -1.84 -14.36
CA LYS A 205 -21.67 -1.50 -12.94
C LYS A 205 -21.09 -2.66 -12.15
N PHE A 206 -20.01 -2.41 -11.42
CA PHE A 206 -19.44 -3.37 -10.51
C PHE A 206 -20.01 -3.17 -9.10
N SER A 207 -19.94 -4.22 -8.29
CA SER A 207 -20.23 -4.11 -6.87
C SER A 207 -19.06 -3.44 -6.17
N ASP A 208 -19.31 -2.35 -5.42
CA ASP A 208 -18.27 -1.69 -4.61
C ASP A 208 -17.64 -2.67 -3.61
N THR A 209 -18.44 -3.59 -3.04
CA THR A 209 -17.95 -4.66 -2.17
C THR A 209 -16.94 -5.56 -2.88
N LEU A 210 -17.18 -5.88 -4.15
CA LEU A 210 -16.30 -6.73 -4.95
C LEU A 210 -15.00 -6.01 -5.33
N ILE A 211 -15.09 -4.74 -5.73
CA ILE A 211 -13.91 -3.90 -5.98
C ILE A 211 -13.08 -3.78 -4.70
N ASN A 212 -13.71 -3.46 -3.56
CA ASN A 212 -13.04 -3.29 -2.28
C ASN A 212 -12.31 -4.56 -1.87
N LYS A 213 -12.99 -5.71 -1.97
CA LYS A 213 -12.38 -7.01 -1.70
C LYS A 213 -11.19 -7.26 -2.62
N TYR A 214 -11.34 -7.01 -3.92
CA TYR A 214 -10.26 -7.20 -4.88
C TYR A 214 -9.06 -6.29 -4.58
N VAL A 215 -9.27 -4.99 -4.40
CA VAL A 215 -8.20 -4.01 -4.14
C VAL A 215 -7.43 -4.39 -2.87
N LEU A 216 -8.13 -4.77 -1.79
CA LEU A 216 -7.50 -5.20 -0.55
C LEU A 216 -6.68 -6.47 -0.74
N GLU A 217 -7.23 -7.53 -1.34
CA GLU A 217 -6.49 -8.77 -1.61
C GLU A 217 -5.31 -8.57 -2.58
N ARG A 218 -5.49 -7.68 -3.56
CA ARG A 218 -4.46 -7.39 -4.55
C ARG A 218 -3.30 -6.59 -3.95
N ARG A 219 -3.55 -5.71 -2.98
CA ARG A 219 -2.50 -5.06 -2.21
C ARG A 219 -1.68 -6.07 -1.41
N LYS A 220 -2.34 -7.03 -0.75
CA LYS A 220 -1.65 -8.11 -0.02
C LYS A 220 -0.66 -8.88 -0.86
N THR A 221 -0.86 -8.97 -2.17
CA THR A 221 -0.07 -9.86 -3.03
C THR A 221 1.03 -9.17 -3.83
N THR A 222 1.09 -7.84 -3.90
CA THR A 222 2.16 -7.16 -4.69
C THR A 222 2.86 -6.09 -3.89
N PRO A 223 4.18 -6.22 -3.72
CA PRO A 223 5.04 -5.21 -3.12
C PRO A 223 4.88 -3.83 -3.76
N GLY A 224 4.79 -2.82 -2.93
CA GLY A 224 4.83 -1.41 -3.29
C GLY A 224 3.49 -0.79 -3.68
N PHE A 225 3.41 0.52 -3.48
CA PHE A 225 2.26 1.32 -3.90
C PHE A 225 2.21 1.64 -5.40
N GLY A 226 1.00 1.66 -5.94
CA GLY A 226 0.67 2.43 -7.15
C GLY A 226 0.97 1.71 -8.47
N GLN A 227 0.95 0.38 -8.46
CA GLN A 227 1.01 -0.42 -9.70
C GLN A 227 -0.34 -0.97 -10.12
N PHE A 228 -1.47 -0.46 -9.57
CA PHE A 228 -2.76 -0.77 -10.17
C PHE A 228 -2.82 -0.18 -11.57
N GLY A 229 -3.08 -1.04 -12.55
CA GLY A 229 -3.23 -0.67 -13.94
C GLY A 229 -3.99 -1.73 -14.74
N VAL A 230 -3.75 -1.78 -16.05
CA VAL A 230 -4.48 -2.65 -17.00
C VAL A 230 -4.52 -4.12 -16.54
N LYS A 231 -3.40 -4.64 -16.04
CA LYS A 231 -3.30 -6.05 -15.61
C LYS A 231 -4.24 -6.37 -14.47
N ASP A 232 -4.42 -5.45 -13.53
CA ASP A 232 -5.23 -5.66 -12.33
C ASP A 232 -6.71 -5.58 -12.65
N VAL A 233 -7.08 -4.67 -13.56
CA VAL A 233 -8.44 -4.64 -14.10
C VAL A 233 -8.76 -5.95 -14.83
N LEU A 234 -7.87 -6.45 -15.69
CA LEU A 234 -8.10 -7.73 -16.37
C LEU A 234 -8.20 -8.90 -15.39
N ASP A 235 -7.31 -8.97 -14.39
CA ASP A 235 -7.35 -10.00 -13.36
C ASP A 235 -8.64 -9.93 -12.53
N PHE A 236 -9.13 -8.74 -12.22
CA PHE A 236 -10.43 -8.53 -11.58
C PHE A 236 -11.59 -9.06 -12.42
N LEU A 237 -11.66 -8.71 -13.71
CA LEU A 237 -12.74 -9.15 -14.60
C LEU A 237 -12.77 -10.68 -14.73
N ASN A 238 -11.58 -11.28 -14.92
CA ASN A 238 -11.44 -12.73 -15.01
C ASN A 238 -11.85 -13.43 -13.71
N LYS A 239 -11.37 -12.97 -12.54
CA LYS A 239 -11.72 -13.59 -11.25
C LYS A 239 -13.18 -13.41 -10.87
N SER A 240 -13.82 -12.36 -11.38
CA SER A 240 -15.22 -12.04 -11.09
C SER A 240 -16.20 -12.69 -12.07
N ASN A 241 -15.70 -13.37 -13.11
CA ASN A 241 -16.50 -13.85 -14.25
C ASN A 241 -17.37 -12.74 -14.88
N ILE A 242 -16.85 -11.50 -14.90
CA ILE A 242 -17.54 -10.36 -15.51
C ILE A 242 -17.01 -10.18 -16.93
N THR A 243 -17.90 -10.31 -17.92
CA THR A 243 -17.58 -10.01 -19.32
C THR A 243 -17.96 -8.57 -19.63
N ILE A 244 -17.03 -7.85 -20.27
CA ILE A 244 -17.26 -6.51 -20.80
C ILE A 244 -17.15 -6.60 -22.32
N GLY A 245 -18.23 -7.02 -22.98
CA GLY A 245 -18.25 -7.19 -24.44
C GLY A 245 -17.04 -7.96 -25.00
N ASN A 246 -16.57 -7.54 -26.19
CA ASN A 246 -15.37 -8.07 -26.84
C ASN A 246 -14.13 -7.19 -26.56
N VAL A 247 -14.02 -6.63 -25.35
CA VAL A 247 -12.92 -5.70 -25.02
C VAL A 247 -11.57 -6.41 -25.02
N THR A 248 -10.69 -5.97 -25.90
CA THR A 248 -9.32 -6.44 -25.98
C THR A 248 -8.45 -5.81 -24.89
N THR A 249 -7.33 -6.45 -24.54
CA THR A 249 -6.33 -5.88 -23.63
C THR A 249 -5.79 -4.53 -24.11
N GLU A 250 -5.70 -4.32 -25.43
CA GLU A 250 -5.19 -3.07 -26.01
C GLU A 250 -6.19 -1.93 -25.92
N GLU A 251 -7.48 -2.20 -26.15
CA GLU A 251 -8.56 -1.23 -25.91
C GLU A 251 -8.59 -0.80 -24.45
N LEU A 252 -8.54 -1.77 -23.51
CA LEU A 252 -8.50 -1.45 -22.08
C LEU A 252 -7.28 -0.60 -21.71
N ARG A 253 -6.11 -0.89 -22.29
CA ARG A 253 -4.91 -0.07 -22.11
C ARG A 253 -5.09 1.34 -22.64
N LYS A 254 -5.73 1.52 -23.80
CA LYS A 254 -6.01 2.83 -24.39
C LYS A 254 -6.95 3.65 -23.52
N VAL A 255 -8.03 3.05 -23.03
CA VAL A 255 -9.00 3.67 -22.11
C VAL A 255 -8.30 4.12 -20.83
N LEU A 256 -7.58 3.22 -20.16
CA LEU A 256 -6.91 3.54 -18.89
C LEU A 256 -5.77 4.55 -19.05
N LYS A 257 -5.14 4.65 -20.23
CA LYS A 257 -4.12 5.65 -20.53
C LYS A 257 -4.71 7.03 -20.84
N GLY A 258 -5.92 7.07 -21.42
CA GLY A 258 -6.63 8.30 -21.75
C GLY A 258 -7.46 8.88 -20.59
N ALA A 259 -7.84 8.04 -19.63
CA ALA A 259 -8.63 8.47 -18.48
C ALA A 259 -7.84 9.37 -17.52
N PRO A 260 -8.51 10.32 -16.84
CA PRO A 260 -7.89 11.09 -15.78
C PRO A 260 -7.41 10.14 -14.66
N GLU A 261 -6.10 10.08 -14.44
CA GLU A 261 -5.54 9.27 -13.36
C GLU A 261 -5.93 9.91 -12.01
N PRO A 262 -6.55 9.17 -11.08
CA PRO A 262 -6.88 9.73 -9.78
C PRO A 262 -5.62 10.23 -9.09
N LYS A 263 -5.66 11.47 -8.60
CA LYS A 263 -4.49 12.09 -7.99
C LYS A 263 -4.14 11.39 -6.69
N ARG A 264 -2.85 11.10 -6.55
CA ARG A 264 -2.30 10.52 -5.33
C ARG A 264 -1.82 11.63 -4.40
N LEU A 265 -2.29 11.62 -3.16
CA LEU A 265 -1.89 12.52 -2.09
C LEU A 265 -0.37 12.42 -1.87
N GLN A 266 0.34 13.51 -2.15
CA GLN A 266 1.78 13.63 -1.95
C GLN A 266 2.02 14.35 -0.62
N LEU A 267 2.41 13.62 0.42
CA LEU A 267 2.77 14.22 1.69
C LEU A 267 4.13 14.89 1.61
N ASN A 268 4.26 16.11 2.10
CA ASN A 268 5.54 16.80 2.21
C ASN A 268 6.29 16.22 3.41
N ILE A 269 7.51 15.71 3.21
CA ILE A 269 8.30 15.10 4.28
C ILE A 269 8.47 16.01 5.50
N SER A 270 8.62 17.34 5.32
CA SER A 270 8.76 18.27 6.45
C SER A 270 7.49 18.33 7.30
N ASP A 271 6.32 18.26 6.66
CA ASP A 271 5.04 18.31 7.35
C ASP A 271 4.81 16.98 8.08
N VAL A 272 5.18 15.85 7.46
CA VAL A 272 5.11 14.53 8.12
C VAL A 272 6.03 14.45 9.33
N ILE A 273 7.28 14.96 9.26
CA ILE A 273 8.19 14.98 10.40
C ILE A 273 7.57 15.77 11.57
N LYS A 274 7.08 16.99 11.32
CA LYS A 274 6.43 17.81 12.35
C LYS A 274 5.22 17.12 12.98
N ILE A 275 4.33 16.54 12.18
CA ILE A 275 3.15 15.84 12.68
C ILE A 275 3.56 14.61 13.48
N ALA A 276 4.52 13.81 13.00
CA ALA A 276 5.02 12.63 13.70
C ALA A 276 5.68 12.99 15.04
N HIS A 277 6.55 14.00 15.06
CA HIS A 277 7.19 14.52 16.28
C HIS A 277 6.19 15.06 17.30
N SER A 278 5.13 15.72 16.84
CA SER A 278 4.03 16.17 17.71
C SER A 278 3.34 15.00 18.43
N ALA A 279 3.29 13.84 17.78
CA ALA A 279 2.82 12.58 18.34
C ALA A 279 3.92 11.80 19.09
N GLY A 280 5.11 12.39 19.27
CA GLY A 280 6.28 11.76 19.91
C GLY A 280 6.95 10.68 19.09
N GLY A 281 6.67 10.58 17.79
CA GLY A 281 7.30 9.59 16.91
C GLY A 281 8.76 9.93 16.61
N ILE A 282 9.55 8.90 16.29
CA ILE A 282 10.93 9.01 15.79
C ILE A 282 10.92 8.80 14.28
N CYS A 283 11.45 9.75 13.52
CA CYS A 283 11.43 9.77 12.06
C CYS A 283 12.77 9.32 11.46
N ILE A 284 12.76 8.22 10.71
CA ILE A 284 13.93 7.63 10.07
C ILE A 284 13.71 7.55 8.56
N LEU A 285 14.67 8.02 7.75
CA LEU A 285 14.59 7.83 6.30
C LEU A 285 14.81 6.36 5.95
N ALA A 286 13.80 5.71 5.37
CA ALA A 286 13.85 4.31 4.92
C ALA A 286 14.76 4.17 3.70
N HIS A 287 15.45 3.03 3.61
CA HIS A 287 16.26 2.56 2.47
C HIS A 287 16.84 3.68 1.60
N PRO A 288 17.65 4.57 2.20
CA PRO A 288 17.99 5.84 1.58
C PRO A 288 18.81 5.66 0.30
N ASN A 289 19.46 4.51 0.12
CA ASN A 289 20.14 4.15 -1.13
C ASN A 289 19.15 4.07 -2.30
N VAL A 290 18.03 3.36 -2.10
CA VAL A 290 16.96 3.21 -3.09
C VAL A 290 16.28 4.55 -3.36
N ASN A 291 15.98 5.29 -2.29
CA ASN A 291 15.27 6.55 -2.39
C ASN A 291 16.10 7.62 -3.12
N LEU A 292 17.37 7.77 -2.75
CA LEU A 292 18.23 8.87 -3.22
C LEU A 292 18.99 8.56 -4.51
N ASP A 293 19.06 7.30 -4.96
CA ASP A 293 19.59 6.96 -6.30
C ASP A 293 18.75 7.57 -7.43
N ARG A 294 17.51 7.96 -7.11
CA ARG A 294 16.57 8.57 -8.05
C ARG A 294 16.69 10.08 -8.15
N VAL A 295 17.56 10.72 -7.37
CA VAL A 295 17.79 12.18 -7.44
C VAL A 295 18.18 12.58 -8.87
N LYS A 296 17.55 13.63 -9.39
CA LYS A 296 17.93 14.23 -10.66
C LYS A 296 19.29 14.92 -10.49
N LEU A 297 20.16 14.66 -11.44
CA LEU A 297 21.44 15.34 -11.56
C LEU A 297 21.40 16.17 -12.84
N ASP A 298 21.92 17.40 -12.78
CA ASP A 298 22.11 18.24 -13.96
C ASP A 298 23.38 17.79 -14.70
N LEU A 299 23.28 16.64 -15.37
CA LEU A 299 24.39 16.06 -16.14
C LEU A 299 24.41 16.66 -17.55
N GLN A 300 25.59 17.11 -17.98
CA GLN A 300 25.81 17.46 -19.38
C GLN A 300 25.88 16.18 -20.24
N PRO A 301 25.42 16.22 -21.51
CA PRO A 301 25.65 15.12 -22.45
C PRO A 301 27.12 14.70 -22.48
N GLY A 302 27.39 13.39 -22.43
CA GLY A 302 28.76 12.86 -22.41
C GLY A 302 29.44 12.80 -21.03
N THR A 303 28.74 13.12 -19.93
CA THR A 303 29.29 12.96 -18.58
C THR A 303 29.72 11.51 -18.33
N LYS A 304 30.98 11.31 -17.90
CA LYS A 304 31.54 9.98 -17.62
C LYS A 304 30.84 9.30 -16.44
N LYS A 305 30.91 7.97 -16.37
CA LYS A 305 30.26 7.18 -15.32
C LYS A 305 30.77 7.56 -13.92
N GLU A 306 32.06 7.81 -13.79
CA GLU A 306 32.73 8.17 -12.54
C GLU A 306 32.25 9.54 -12.04
N ASP A 307 32.17 10.52 -12.95
CA ASP A 307 31.65 11.86 -12.66
C ASP A 307 30.17 11.81 -12.28
N ARG A 308 29.37 10.99 -12.97
CA ARG A 308 27.97 10.75 -12.61
C ARG A 308 27.84 10.19 -11.19
N LEU A 309 28.66 9.22 -10.81
CA LEU A 309 28.64 8.65 -9.47
C LEU A 309 29.07 9.68 -8.40
N ARG A 310 30.10 10.49 -8.71
CA ARG A 310 30.54 11.59 -7.84
C ARG A 310 29.42 12.61 -7.62
N LEU A 311 28.77 13.06 -8.70
CA LEU A 311 27.66 14.00 -8.65
C LEU A 311 26.44 13.42 -7.91
N LEU A 312 26.16 12.12 -8.11
CA LEU A 312 25.11 11.43 -7.37
C LEU A 312 25.39 11.47 -5.86
N ASN A 313 26.62 11.16 -5.45
CA ASN A 313 27.01 11.19 -4.04
C ASN A 313 26.91 12.61 -3.46
N ILE A 314 27.27 13.65 -4.21
CA ILE A 314 27.06 15.06 -3.80
C ILE A 314 25.57 15.34 -3.62
N GLY A 315 24.73 14.94 -4.57
CA GLY A 315 23.27 15.06 -4.49
C GLY A 315 22.70 14.37 -3.26
N LYS A 316 23.08 13.11 -3.00
CA LYS A 316 22.70 12.35 -1.80
C LYS A 316 23.07 13.10 -0.52
N LYS A 317 24.31 13.58 -0.40
CA LYS A 317 24.77 14.35 0.76
C LYS A 317 23.96 15.64 0.96
N ARG A 318 23.65 16.36 -0.12
CA ARG A 318 22.81 17.57 -0.06
C ARG A 318 21.40 17.25 0.44
N VAL A 319 20.77 16.20 -0.07
CA VAL A 319 19.45 15.77 0.38
C VAL A 319 19.50 15.34 1.85
N ALA A 320 20.50 14.57 2.27
CA ALA A 320 20.67 14.19 3.68
C ALA A 320 20.81 15.42 4.60
N LYS A 321 21.67 16.39 4.24
CA LYS A 321 21.83 17.67 4.97
C LYS A 321 20.50 18.42 5.09
N MET A 322 19.73 18.47 4.00
CA MET A 322 18.43 19.12 3.99
C MET A 322 17.41 18.41 4.89
N LEU A 323 17.35 17.08 4.86
CA LEU A 323 16.45 16.32 5.73
C LEU A 323 16.80 16.48 7.21
N LEU A 324 18.09 16.49 7.55
CA LEU A 324 18.54 16.77 8.92
C LEU A 324 18.19 18.18 9.37
N SER A 325 18.21 19.16 8.46
CA SER A 325 17.72 20.53 8.76
C SER A 325 16.20 20.62 8.96
N MET A 326 15.46 19.60 8.51
CA MET A 326 14.02 19.41 8.78
C MET A 326 13.77 18.61 10.06
N GLU A 327 14.80 18.45 10.90
CA GLU A 327 14.74 17.70 12.16
C GLU A 327 14.56 16.18 12.00
N LEU A 328 14.92 15.59 10.85
CA LEU A 328 14.94 14.12 10.71
C LEU A 328 15.86 13.47 11.77
N ASP A 329 15.37 12.45 12.49
CA ASP A 329 16.11 11.81 13.59
C ASP A 329 17.23 10.87 13.11
N GLY A 330 17.05 10.25 11.94
CA GLY A 330 17.96 9.19 11.53
C GLY A 330 17.79 8.61 10.14
N PHE A 331 18.61 7.61 9.84
CA PHE A 331 18.63 6.91 8.56
C PHE A 331 18.64 5.39 8.77
N GLU A 332 17.93 4.66 7.91
CA GLU A 332 18.11 3.22 7.83
C GLU A 332 19.48 2.91 7.20
N ALA A 333 20.40 2.35 7.99
CA ALA A 333 21.77 2.10 7.56
C ALA A 333 21.97 0.65 7.09
N ALA A 334 21.23 -0.30 7.67
CA ALA A 334 21.23 -1.71 7.25
C ALA A 334 20.00 -1.97 6.41
N TYR A 335 20.22 -2.13 5.11
CA TYR A 335 19.16 -2.49 4.17
C TYR A 335 19.68 -3.55 3.20
N ASN A 336 18.82 -4.49 2.82
CA ASN A 336 19.21 -5.69 2.09
C ASN A 336 19.53 -5.45 0.60
N ALA A 337 19.35 -4.24 0.06
CA ALA A 337 19.78 -3.93 -1.30
C ALA A 337 21.31 -3.72 -1.38
N ARG A 338 21.99 -4.87 -1.48
CA ARG A 338 23.20 -5.24 -2.25
C ARG A 338 24.46 -4.35 -2.26
N THR A 339 24.49 -3.13 -1.75
CA THR A 339 25.69 -2.27 -1.80
C THR A 339 25.86 -1.40 -0.53
N PRO A 340 26.89 -1.67 0.32
CA PRO A 340 27.23 -0.84 1.49
C PRO A 340 27.52 0.63 1.15
N GLU A 341 27.85 0.92 -0.11
CA GLU A 341 28.35 2.20 -0.59
C GLU A 341 27.40 3.35 -0.31
N GLY A 342 26.09 3.15 -0.49
CA GLY A 342 25.14 4.24 -0.27
C GLY A 342 24.98 4.60 1.22
N SER A 343 25.00 3.61 2.10
CA SER A 343 24.98 3.83 3.56
C SER A 343 26.26 4.52 4.02
N ILE A 344 27.41 4.22 3.40
CA ILE A 344 28.68 4.93 3.63
C ILE A 344 28.58 6.40 3.22
N VAL A 345 27.98 6.72 2.07
CA VAL A 345 27.83 8.11 1.61
C VAL A 345 27.01 8.95 2.59
N ILE A 346 25.94 8.38 3.14
CA ILE A 346 25.07 9.07 4.11
C ILE A 346 25.80 9.24 5.45
N ARG A 347 26.46 8.19 5.95
CA ARG A 347 27.29 8.29 7.16
C ARG A 347 28.36 9.37 7.03
N ASN A 348 29.00 9.47 5.86
CA ASN A 348 29.99 10.52 5.60
C ASN A 348 29.35 11.92 5.60
N ALA A 349 28.13 12.10 5.07
CA ALA A 349 27.40 13.37 5.20
C ALA A 349 27.13 13.73 6.67
N VAL A 350 26.67 12.77 7.47
CA VAL A 350 26.42 12.97 8.90
C VAL A 350 27.71 13.35 9.64
N LYS A 351 28.82 12.70 9.29
CA LYS A 351 30.16 13.00 9.80
C LYS A 351 30.62 14.41 9.47
N GLU A 352 30.48 14.83 8.21
CA GLU A 352 30.82 16.19 7.77
C GLU A 352 30.03 17.28 8.50
N MET A 353 28.80 16.98 8.96
CA MET A 353 27.98 17.90 9.75
C MET A 353 28.34 17.90 11.24
N GLY A 354 29.23 17.01 11.70
CA GLY A 354 29.52 16.84 13.13
C GLY A 354 28.35 16.24 13.94
N MET A 355 27.39 15.60 13.28
CA MET A 355 26.15 15.11 13.91
C MET A 355 26.19 13.62 14.28
N GLU A 356 27.32 12.93 14.13
CA GLU A 356 27.42 11.46 14.29
C GLU A 356 26.87 10.91 15.62
N ARG A 357 26.93 11.73 16.68
CA ARG A 357 26.44 11.37 18.02
C ARG A 357 24.96 11.66 18.24
N GLN A 358 24.34 12.47 17.38
CA GLN A 358 22.94 12.89 17.48
C GLN A 358 22.03 12.06 16.57
N ILE A 359 22.57 11.52 15.48
CA ILE A 359 21.81 10.75 14.49
C ILE A 359 21.58 9.30 14.91
N LEU A 360 20.33 8.86 14.72
CA LEU A 360 19.89 7.49 14.91
C LEU A 360 20.10 6.68 13.63
N TYR A 361 20.40 5.40 13.81
CA TYR A 361 20.49 4.47 12.70
C TYR A 361 19.70 3.22 13.02
N THR A 362 18.93 2.75 12.04
CA THR A 362 18.15 1.53 12.12
C THR A 362 18.59 0.53 11.05
N GLY A 363 17.99 -0.66 11.08
CA GLY A 363 18.19 -1.65 10.03
C GLY A 363 16.99 -2.58 9.92
N GLY A 364 16.54 -2.77 8.69
CA GLY A 364 15.41 -3.62 8.39
C GLY A 364 15.62 -4.41 7.11
N SER A 365 14.89 -5.50 7.01
CA SER A 365 14.98 -6.38 5.84
C SER A 365 14.09 -5.91 4.69
N ASP A 366 13.14 -5.01 4.98
CA ASP A 366 12.08 -4.56 4.06
C ASP A 366 11.37 -5.77 3.46
N ASN A 367 11.06 -6.71 4.35
CA ASN A 367 10.53 -8.00 3.94
C ASN A 367 9.06 -7.87 3.60
N HIS A 368 8.76 -8.16 2.34
CA HIS A 368 7.40 -8.25 1.82
C HIS A 368 6.89 -9.70 1.73
N ILE A 369 7.73 -10.69 2.07
CA ILE A 369 7.55 -12.14 1.83
C ILE A 369 6.83 -12.34 0.49
N ASN A 370 7.58 -12.38 -0.62
CA ASN A 370 7.01 -12.92 -1.85
C ASN A 370 6.46 -14.30 -1.49
N GLY A 371 5.15 -14.49 -1.58
CA GLY A 371 4.44 -15.70 -1.15
C GLY A 371 4.75 -16.93 -1.99
N ASP A 372 5.95 -16.97 -2.56
CA ASP A 372 6.66 -18.19 -2.85
C ASP A 372 7.21 -18.75 -1.53
N PRO A 373 6.64 -19.85 -1.00
CA PRO A 373 7.14 -20.50 0.22
C PRO A 373 8.60 -20.98 0.09
N ASN A 374 9.17 -21.03 -1.12
CA ASN A 374 10.57 -21.37 -1.36
C ASN A 374 11.53 -20.18 -1.18
N VAL A 375 11.02 -18.94 -1.16
CA VAL A 375 11.83 -17.77 -0.86
C VAL A 375 12.05 -17.70 0.64
N LYS A 376 13.23 -18.16 1.08
CA LYS A 376 13.63 -18.10 2.49
C LYS A 376 13.41 -16.68 3.05
N SER A 377 12.60 -16.59 4.11
CA SER A 377 12.34 -15.37 4.88
C SER A 377 13.65 -14.62 5.14
N ARG A 378 13.63 -13.32 4.85
CA ARG A 378 14.79 -12.42 5.02
C ARG A 378 14.79 -11.76 6.40
N ILE A 379 13.82 -12.09 7.26
CA ILE A 379 13.71 -11.53 8.60
C ILE A 379 15.00 -11.79 9.38
N GLY A 380 15.60 -10.73 9.92
CA GLY A 380 16.84 -10.81 10.69
C GLY A 380 18.08 -11.22 9.88
N ARG A 381 17.98 -11.33 8.54
CA ARG A 381 19.12 -11.64 7.66
C ARG A 381 19.87 -10.42 7.17
N THR A 382 19.41 -9.23 7.50
CA THR A 382 20.21 -8.01 7.41
C THR A 382 21.46 -8.27 8.25
N ARG A 383 22.56 -8.65 7.58
CA ARG A 383 23.84 -8.87 8.26
C ARG A 383 24.27 -7.50 8.77
N PHE A 384 23.99 -7.21 10.04
CA PHE A 384 24.55 -6.09 10.78
C PHE A 384 26.08 -6.19 10.93
N GLY A 385 26.76 -7.08 10.19
CA GLY A 385 28.19 -7.39 10.31
C GLY A 385 29.13 -6.19 10.14
N GLU A 386 28.62 -5.00 9.80
CA GLU A 386 29.38 -3.75 9.78
C GLU A 386 28.65 -2.55 10.41
N ILE A 387 27.46 -2.77 10.98
CA ILE A 387 26.78 -1.73 11.76
C ILE A 387 27.16 -1.93 13.21
N HIS A 388 27.93 -0.97 13.71
CA HIS A 388 28.36 -0.93 15.08
C HIS A 388 27.13 -1.08 15.99
N SER A 389 27.15 -2.06 16.91
CA SER A 389 26.08 -2.31 17.89
C SER A 389 25.56 -1.02 18.55
N SER A 390 26.47 -0.07 18.78
CA SER A 390 26.25 1.29 19.27
C SER A 390 25.19 2.10 18.51
N PHE A 391 24.92 1.80 17.23
CA PHE A 391 23.86 2.46 16.46
C PHE A 391 22.47 2.06 16.95
N MET A 392 22.23 0.75 17.08
CA MET A 392 20.98 0.23 17.64
C MET A 392 20.82 0.61 19.10
N GLU A 393 21.90 0.66 19.88
CA GLU A 393 21.86 1.11 21.28
C GLU A 393 21.27 2.51 21.42
N ARG A 394 21.68 3.45 20.56
CA ARG A 394 21.15 4.82 20.60
C ARG A 394 19.69 4.85 20.22
N PHE A 395 19.31 4.16 19.15
CA PHE A 395 17.90 4.06 18.75
C PHE A 395 17.03 3.49 19.89
N LEU A 396 17.43 2.37 20.48
CA LEU A 396 16.72 1.74 21.60
C LEU A 396 16.71 2.61 22.85
N SER A 397 17.81 3.31 23.14
CA SER A 397 17.86 4.27 24.24
C SER A 397 16.80 5.37 24.07
N GLN A 398 16.61 5.88 22.84
CA GLN A 398 15.55 6.86 22.57
C GLN A 398 14.16 6.26 22.69
N ILE A 399 13.93 5.05 22.16
CA ILE A 399 12.66 4.32 22.31
C ILE A 399 12.30 4.12 23.79
N ILE A 400 13.26 3.72 24.62
CA ILE A 400 13.04 3.52 26.06
C ILE A 400 12.79 4.84 26.78
N LYS A 401 13.51 5.92 26.42
CA LYS A 401 13.25 7.26 26.97
C LYS A 401 11.85 7.73 26.64
N LEU A 402 11.41 7.52 25.40
CA LEU A 402 10.08 7.84 24.92
C LEU A 402 9.00 7.05 25.68
N ASP A 403 9.19 5.73 25.83
CA ASP A 403 8.26 4.85 26.56
C ASP A 403 8.09 5.31 28.01
N LYS A 404 9.21 5.58 28.71
CA LYS A 404 9.20 6.10 30.09
C LYS A 404 8.53 7.46 30.21
N ALA A 405 8.71 8.34 29.22
CA ALA A 405 8.05 9.65 29.22
C ALA A 405 6.52 9.48 29.15
N ARG A 406 6.04 8.57 28.28
CA ARG A 406 4.62 8.25 28.15
C ARG A 406 4.04 7.60 29.40
N GLU A 407 4.73 6.64 30.00
CA GLU A 407 4.32 6.04 31.28
C GLU A 407 4.11 7.10 32.38
N GLN A 408 4.91 8.17 32.36
CA GLN A 408 4.84 9.26 33.34
C GLN A 408 3.78 10.32 32.99
N GLY A 409 2.97 10.12 31.95
CA GLY A 409 2.02 11.12 31.45
C GLY A 409 2.69 12.40 30.94
N LYS A 410 4.02 12.37 30.71
CA LYS A 410 4.73 13.52 30.16
C LYS A 410 4.47 13.55 28.67
N VAL A 411 3.72 14.56 28.23
CA VAL A 411 3.56 14.84 26.80
C VAL A 411 4.96 15.01 26.21
N THR A 412 5.20 14.34 25.09
CA THR A 412 6.51 14.15 24.45
C THR A 412 7.13 15.44 23.89
N HIS A 413 6.52 16.60 24.16
CA HIS A 413 7.04 17.95 23.91
C HIS A 413 8.44 18.21 24.49
N ARG A 414 8.98 17.31 25.34
CA ARG A 414 10.35 17.40 25.86
C ARG A 414 11.43 16.90 24.89
N ILE A 415 11.08 16.13 23.86
CA ILE A 415 12.05 15.55 22.93
C ILE A 415 12.24 16.46 21.70
N TYR A 416 11.14 17.02 21.20
CA TYR A 416 11.13 17.86 20.00
C TYR A 416 10.76 19.30 20.33
N LYS A 417 11.23 20.25 19.50
CA LYS A 417 10.88 21.66 19.66
C LYS A 417 9.36 21.81 19.59
N TYR A 418 8.80 22.57 20.52
CA TYR A 418 7.35 22.77 20.60
C TYR A 418 6.84 23.46 19.32
N CYS A 419 6.01 22.76 18.56
CA CYS A 419 5.12 23.36 17.58
C CYS A 419 3.76 23.56 18.27
N PRO A 420 3.14 24.75 18.18
CA PRO A 420 1.76 24.95 18.62
C PRO A 420 0.84 23.86 18.06
N LYS A 421 -0.07 23.35 18.90
CA LYS A 421 -1.02 22.30 18.49
C LYS A 421 -1.84 22.73 17.26
N GLN A 422 -2.23 24.00 17.20
CA GLN A 422 -2.98 24.58 16.08
C GLN A 422 -2.22 24.44 14.76
N ASP A 423 -0.93 24.77 14.72
CA ASP A 423 -0.12 24.65 13.51
C ASP A 423 -0.08 23.21 12.98
N ILE A 424 -0.10 22.22 13.87
CA ILE A 424 -0.16 20.80 13.49
C ILE A 424 -1.56 20.40 13.03
N GLU A 425 -2.60 20.90 13.69
CA GLU A 425 -4.00 20.72 13.27
C GLU A 425 -4.22 21.26 11.85
N ASP A 426 -3.77 22.48 11.57
CA ASP A 426 -3.87 23.11 10.25
C ASP A 426 -3.14 22.30 9.17
N LEU A 427 -1.97 21.73 9.50
CA LEU A 427 -1.23 20.85 8.59
C LEU A 427 -2.00 19.55 8.29
N VAL A 428 -2.64 18.94 9.29
CA VAL A 428 -3.44 17.73 9.10
C VAL A 428 -4.70 18.04 8.30
N GLU A 429 -5.40 19.12 8.64
CA GLU A 429 -6.61 19.57 7.96
C GLU A 429 -6.33 19.87 6.47
N LYS A 430 -5.20 20.52 6.17
CA LYS A 430 -4.71 20.70 4.79
C LYS A 430 -4.69 19.37 4.01
N TYR A 431 -4.20 18.28 4.62
CA TYR A 431 -4.12 16.98 3.94
C TYR A 431 -5.46 16.26 3.85
N GLU A 432 -6.32 16.38 4.86
CA GLU A 432 -7.69 15.87 4.81
C GLU A 432 -8.50 16.58 3.71
N ASN A 433 -8.42 17.91 3.64
CA ASN A 433 -9.06 18.72 2.62
C ASN A 433 -8.52 18.42 1.22
N LEU A 434 -7.21 18.21 1.06
CA LEU A 434 -6.63 17.78 -0.22
C LEU A 434 -7.09 16.37 -0.62
N ALA A 435 -7.19 15.43 0.33
CA ALA A 435 -7.68 14.09 0.05
C ALA A 435 -9.14 14.12 -0.40
N GLN A 436 -9.98 14.93 0.27
CA GLN A 436 -11.38 15.14 -0.10
C GLN A 436 -11.49 15.81 -1.47
N ALA A 437 -10.74 16.88 -1.73
CA ALA A 437 -10.75 17.56 -3.02
C ALA A 437 -10.33 16.64 -4.18
N TYR A 438 -9.39 15.72 -3.97
CA TYR A 438 -9.03 14.72 -4.99
C TYR A 438 -10.13 13.70 -5.25
N GLN A 439 -10.90 13.35 -4.21
CA GLN A 439 -12.07 12.51 -4.37
C GLN A 439 -13.16 13.24 -5.16
N ASP A 440 -13.44 14.49 -4.81
CA ASP A 440 -14.45 15.32 -5.48
C ASP A 440 -14.07 15.60 -6.94
N GLU A 441 -12.82 15.98 -7.22
CA GLU A 441 -12.29 16.18 -8.58
C GLU A 441 -12.33 14.89 -9.40
N PHE A 442 -12.07 13.74 -8.78
CA PHE A 442 -12.21 12.46 -9.46
C PHE A 442 -13.67 12.20 -9.84
N HIS A 443 -14.63 12.46 -8.94
CA HIS A 443 -16.06 12.33 -9.25
C HIS A 443 -16.54 13.33 -10.31
N GLU A 444 -16.09 14.58 -10.26
CA GLU A 444 -16.45 15.62 -11.23
C GLU A 444 -15.79 15.37 -12.59
N GLY A 445 -14.50 15.03 -12.64
CA GLY A 445 -13.81 14.64 -13.87
C GLY A 445 -14.41 13.38 -14.47
N LEU A 446 -14.85 12.45 -13.63
CA LEU A 446 -15.65 11.32 -14.07
C LEU A 446 -17.03 11.78 -14.55
N SER A 447 -17.63 12.88 -14.08
CA SER A 447 -18.86 13.42 -14.68
C SER A 447 -18.59 14.06 -16.04
N ASN A 448 -17.61 14.97 -16.14
CA ASN A 448 -17.30 15.70 -17.39
C ASN A 448 -16.85 14.76 -18.52
N TYR A 449 -16.08 13.73 -18.21
CA TYR A 449 -15.71 12.72 -19.20
C TYR A 449 -16.96 11.91 -19.67
N ILE A 450 -18.08 11.87 -18.90
CA ILE A 450 -19.33 11.16 -19.30
C ILE A 450 -19.96 12.00 -20.39
N ASP A 451 -20.11 13.30 -20.13
CA ASP A 451 -20.70 14.23 -21.08
C ASP A 451 -19.97 14.21 -22.43
N ILE A 452 -18.63 14.09 -22.42
CA ILE A 452 -17.83 13.94 -23.64
C ILE A 452 -18.13 12.63 -24.37
N ILE A 453 -18.19 11.49 -23.66
CA ILE A 453 -18.50 10.19 -24.28
C ILE A 453 -19.93 10.20 -24.84
N ASP A 454 -20.90 10.71 -24.10
CA ASP A 454 -22.30 10.79 -24.52
C ASP A 454 -22.46 11.71 -25.75
N GLN A 455 -21.72 12.82 -25.78
CA GLN A 455 -21.65 13.69 -26.96
C GLN A 455 -21.05 12.95 -28.16
N MET A 456 -19.92 12.24 -27.99
CA MET A 456 -19.29 11.45 -29.06
C MET A 456 -20.23 10.34 -29.56
N ALA A 457 -20.96 9.67 -28.67
CA ALA A 457 -21.93 8.64 -29.03
C ALA A 457 -23.13 9.24 -29.79
N ALA A 458 -23.62 10.41 -29.38
CA ALA A 458 -24.68 11.13 -30.07
C ALA A 458 -24.25 11.61 -31.48
N GLU A 459 -23.02 12.10 -31.62
CA GLU A 459 -22.43 12.47 -32.92
C GLU A 459 -22.34 11.26 -33.85
N GLN A 460 -21.84 10.12 -33.37
CA GLN A 460 -21.77 8.87 -34.14
C GLN A 460 -23.15 8.33 -34.53
N ALA A 461 -24.14 8.40 -33.63
CA ALA A 461 -25.51 8.00 -33.93
C ALA A 461 -26.13 8.90 -35.01
N SER A 462 -25.88 10.21 -34.94
CA SER A 462 -26.31 11.18 -35.97
C SER A 462 -25.69 10.88 -37.34
N GLU A 463 -24.39 10.56 -37.38
CA GLU A 463 -23.72 10.17 -38.64
C GLU A 463 -24.28 8.87 -39.23
N ARG A 464 -24.56 7.87 -38.39
CA ARG A 464 -25.23 6.64 -38.84
C ARG A 464 -26.60 6.92 -39.41
N ASP A 465 -27.41 7.74 -38.75
CA ASP A 465 -28.76 8.08 -39.20
C ASP A 465 -28.73 8.87 -40.53
N LYS A 466 -27.77 9.78 -40.70
CA LYS A 466 -27.50 10.45 -42.00
C LYS A 466 -27.14 9.45 -43.09
N THR A 467 -26.27 8.49 -42.77
CA THR A 467 -25.83 7.45 -43.70
C THR A 467 -26.99 6.56 -44.12
N VAL A 468 -27.80 6.09 -43.17
CA VAL A 468 -29.02 5.29 -43.43
C VAL A 468 -30.01 6.07 -44.28
N LYS A 469 -30.26 7.35 -43.97
CA LYS A 469 -31.12 8.22 -44.78
C LYS A 469 -30.58 8.39 -46.20
N GLN A 470 -29.27 8.59 -46.36
CA GLN A 470 -28.62 8.71 -47.66
C GLN A 470 -28.79 7.43 -48.49
N TYR A 471 -28.59 6.25 -47.89
CA TYR A 471 -28.84 4.96 -48.55
C TYR A 471 -30.31 4.73 -48.87
N ALA A 472 -31.24 5.10 -47.98
CA ALA A 472 -32.68 5.00 -48.23
C ALA A 472 -33.12 5.88 -49.43
N THR A 473 -32.58 7.09 -49.56
CA THR A 473 -32.78 7.91 -50.78
C THR A 473 -32.14 7.30 -52.01
N TYR A 474 -30.96 6.68 -51.89
CA TYR A 474 -30.27 6.03 -53.01
C TYR A 474 -31.06 4.82 -53.54
N ASP A 475 -31.63 4.01 -52.63
CA ASP A 475 -32.44 2.84 -52.95
C ASP A 475 -33.80 3.22 -53.58
N GLN A 476 -34.44 4.29 -53.09
CA GLN A 476 -35.61 4.85 -53.76
C GLN A 476 -35.29 5.33 -55.18
N THR A 477 -34.12 5.93 -55.41
CA THR A 477 -33.74 6.41 -56.75
C THR A 477 -33.39 5.26 -57.72
N LEU A 478 -32.90 4.13 -57.20
CA LEU A 478 -32.62 2.91 -57.97
C LEU A 478 -33.89 2.12 -58.30
N MET A 479 -34.87 2.05 -57.39
CA MET A 479 -36.17 1.41 -57.65
C MET A 479 -36.96 2.08 -58.78
N PHE A 480 -36.77 3.38 -59.02
CA PHE A 480 -37.42 4.07 -60.14
C PHE A 480 -36.67 3.97 -61.49
N LYS A 481 -35.46 3.38 -61.52
CA LYS A 481 -34.66 3.29 -62.76
C LYS A 481 -34.56 1.90 -63.38
N ASN A 482 -35.02 0.83 -62.71
CA ASN A 482 -35.15 -0.50 -63.32
C ASN A 482 -36.21 -1.35 -62.59
N PRO A 483 -37.45 -1.48 -63.12
CA PRO A 483 -38.45 -2.36 -62.54
C PRO A 483 -38.21 -3.80 -63.01
N THR A 484 -37.19 -4.48 -62.48
CA THR A 484 -37.07 -5.94 -62.64
C THR A 484 -37.63 -6.60 -61.39
N ILE A 485 -38.86 -7.11 -61.51
CA ILE A 485 -39.58 -7.83 -60.46
C ILE A 485 -38.88 -9.18 -60.24
N TYR A 486 -38.15 -9.33 -59.13
CA TYR A 486 -37.74 -10.65 -58.65
C TYR A 486 -38.80 -11.18 -57.68
N ARG A 487 -39.57 -12.18 -58.13
CA ARG A 487 -40.41 -13.01 -57.25
C ARG A 487 -39.49 -13.94 -56.45
N VAL A 488 -39.33 -13.67 -55.16
CA VAL A 488 -38.76 -14.64 -54.22
C VAL A 488 -39.92 -15.50 -53.71
N ASN A 489 -39.98 -16.75 -54.18
CA ASN A 489 -40.86 -17.75 -53.59
C ASN A 489 -40.20 -18.29 -52.33
N VAL A 490 -40.80 -18.00 -51.17
CA VAL A 490 -40.42 -18.61 -49.89
C VAL A 490 -41.39 -19.76 -49.63
N SER A 491 -40.92 -21.00 -49.77
CA SER A 491 -41.68 -22.17 -49.32
C SER A 491 -41.35 -22.48 -47.86
N PRO A 492 -42.35 -22.71 -46.98
CA PRO A 492 -42.12 -23.11 -45.61
C PRO A 492 -41.77 -24.60 -45.57
N LYS A 493 -40.61 -24.97 -45.00
CA LYS A 493 -40.35 -26.36 -44.62
C LYS A 493 -40.77 -26.58 -43.17
N GLN A 494 -41.81 -27.39 -43.01
CA GLN A 494 -42.23 -28.00 -41.75
C GLN A 494 -41.23 -29.05 -41.26
N SER A 495 -41.30 -29.25 -39.94
CA SER A 495 -40.72 -30.28 -39.09
C SER A 495 -40.86 -31.72 -39.60
N THR A 496 -39.86 -32.59 -39.37
CA THR A 496 -39.78 -33.63 -38.31
C THR A 496 -38.70 -34.68 -38.60
N THR A 497 -38.17 -35.27 -37.51
CA THR A 497 -37.64 -36.66 -37.34
C THR A 497 -36.31 -37.11 -37.97
N GLU A 498 -35.33 -37.29 -37.08
CA GLU A 498 -34.60 -38.53 -36.74
C GLU A 498 -33.66 -39.29 -37.72
N TYR A 499 -32.48 -39.58 -37.14
CA TYR A 499 -31.43 -40.59 -37.37
C TYR A 499 -30.29 -40.40 -38.40
N ASP A 500 -29.09 -40.53 -37.80
CA ASP A 500 -27.80 -41.08 -38.23
C ASP A 500 -27.22 -40.71 -39.59
N ILE A 501 -25.95 -40.28 -39.58
CA ILE A 501 -24.87 -40.77 -40.45
C ILE A 501 -23.52 -40.20 -39.98
N ASP A 502 -22.68 -41.13 -39.53
CA ASP A 502 -21.31 -41.39 -39.98
C ASP A 502 -20.19 -40.38 -39.74
N THR A 503 -19.26 -40.83 -38.90
CA THR A 503 -17.93 -40.27 -38.66
C THR A 503 -16.94 -40.79 -39.70
N SER A 504 -16.63 -40.02 -40.74
CA SER A 504 -15.28 -39.96 -41.32
C SER A 504 -15.20 -38.95 -42.46
N SER A 505 -14.38 -37.93 -42.29
CA SER A 505 -13.46 -37.45 -43.33
C SER A 505 -12.63 -36.31 -42.78
N ASP A 506 -11.36 -36.60 -42.60
CA ASP A 506 -10.29 -35.64 -42.42
C ASP A 506 -10.30 -34.64 -43.59
N LEU A 507 -10.43 -33.35 -43.29
CA LEU A 507 -10.09 -32.29 -44.24
C LEU A 507 -8.87 -31.53 -43.70
N HIS A 508 -7.70 -31.98 -44.16
CA HIS A 508 -6.46 -31.24 -44.10
C HIS A 508 -6.56 -30.02 -45.03
N VAL A 509 -6.47 -28.81 -44.45
CA VAL A 509 -6.26 -27.57 -45.21
C VAL A 509 -4.78 -27.20 -45.09
N THR A 510 -4.02 -27.48 -46.15
CA THR A 510 -2.67 -26.93 -46.36
C THR A 510 -2.77 -25.54 -46.97
N LEU A 511 -2.15 -24.56 -46.30
CA LEU A 511 -1.96 -23.20 -46.80
C LEU A 511 -0.75 -23.19 -47.76
N GLU A 512 -0.97 -22.83 -49.02
CA GLU A 512 0.09 -22.59 -49.99
C GLU A 512 0.69 -21.18 -49.79
N ASN A 513 2.01 -21.17 -49.58
CA ASN A 513 2.85 -19.97 -49.64
C ASN A 513 3.06 -19.58 -51.09
N ASN A 514 2.67 -18.36 -51.45
CA ASN A 514 3.02 -17.73 -52.73
C ASN A 514 4.09 -16.65 -52.53
N GLU A 515 5.31 -17.00 -52.90
CA GLU A 515 6.31 -16.15 -53.57
C GLU A 515 7.14 -17.09 -54.48
N PRO A 516 7.73 -16.66 -55.61
CA PRO A 516 8.32 -15.32 -55.81
C PRO A 516 8.09 -14.70 -57.20
N ASN A 517 8.42 -13.41 -57.36
CA ASN A 517 9.25 -13.01 -58.50
C ASN A 517 9.96 -11.66 -58.29
N LYS A 518 11.25 -11.69 -58.63
CA LYS A 518 12.19 -10.58 -58.72
C LYS A 518 11.84 -9.65 -59.88
N HIS A 519 11.94 -8.34 -59.65
CA HIS A 519 12.85 -7.47 -60.40
C HIS A 519 13.18 -6.21 -59.59
#